data_AF-A0A7J4J331-F1
#
_entry.id   AF-A0A7J4J331-F1
#
_cell.length_a   1.000
_cell.length_b   1.000
_cell.length_c   1.000
_cell.angle_alpha   90.00
_cell.angle_beta   90.00
_cell.angle_gamma   90.00
#
_symmetry.space_group_name_H-M   'P 1'
#
loop_
_entity.id
_entity.type
_entity.pdbx_description
1 polymer ?
#
loop_
_entity_poly.entity_id
_entity_poly.type
_entity_poly.pdbx_seq_one_letter_code
_entity_poly.pdbx_strand_id
1 'polypeptide(L)'
;MFSKKGQSLSLNVIIVAALALIVLVVLVVIFTGRIGGFDEGLTKESNVELVKLKISYGDCHPTVTEETKFRTQYSLGQSVEEKDQSIALFQSEIDRCSVFTDSDSCAGTSCKWS
;
A
#
# COMPACT_ATOMS: atom_id res chain seq x y z
N MET A 1 -24.20 -37.01 -48.58
CA MET A 1 -25.07 -37.00 -47.37
C MET A 1 -24.27 -36.42 -46.21
N PHE A 2 -24.55 -35.19 -45.79
CA PHE A 2 -23.92 -34.58 -44.61
C PHE A 2 -24.92 -34.62 -43.45
N SER A 3 -24.80 -35.63 -42.59
CA SER A 3 -25.58 -35.68 -41.35
C SER A 3 -25.07 -34.61 -40.39
N LYS A 4 -25.85 -33.55 -40.20
CA LYS A 4 -25.64 -32.55 -39.15
C LYS A 4 -25.87 -33.23 -37.79
N LYS A 5 -24.79 -33.63 -37.11
CA LYS A 5 -24.83 -34.03 -35.69
C LYS A 5 -25.11 -32.78 -34.85
N GLY A 6 -26.38 -32.45 -34.66
CA GLY A 6 -26.82 -31.57 -33.58
C GLY A 6 -26.59 -32.32 -32.28
N GLN A 7 -25.43 -32.11 -31.65
CA GLN A 7 -25.14 -32.65 -30.34
C GLN A 7 -26.03 -31.89 -29.36
N SER A 8 -27.18 -32.47 -28.96
CA SER A 8 -28.01 -31.90 -27.92
C SER A 8 -27.19 -31.94 -26.63
N LEU A 9 -26.55 -30.82 -26.28
CA LEU A 9 -25.95 -30.67 -24.97
C LEU A 9 -27.07 -30.92 -23.96
N SER A 10 -26.92 -31.99 -23.18
CA SER A 10 -27.90 -32.36 -22.16
C SER A 10 -28.17 -31.15 -21.29
N LEU A 11 -29.44 -30.86 -21.02
CA LEU A 11 -29.88 -29.72 -20.23
C LEU A 11 -29.16 -29.66 -18.86
N ASN A 12 -28.81 -30.82 -18.30
CA ASN A 12 -27.98 -30.92 -17.08
C ASN A 12 -26.59 -30.28 -17.24
N VAL A 13 -25.94 -30.43 -18.40
CA VAL A 13 -24.61 -29.84 -18.65
C VAL A 13 -24.69 -28.32 -18.67
N ILE A 14 -25.77 -27.77 -19.25
CA ILE A 14 -26.01 -26.32 -19.28
C ILE A 14 -26.23 -25.79 -17.86
N ILE A 15 -27.02 -26.49 -17.04
CA ILE A 15 -27.25 -26.12 -15.63
C ILE A 15 -25.95 -26.14 -14.84
N VAL A 16 -25.16 -27.21 -14.94
CA VAL A 16 -23.89 -27.34 -14.20
C VAL A 16 -22.89 -26.25 -14.63
N ALA A 17 -22.80 -25.97 -15.93
CA ALA A 17 -21.93 -24.90 -16.44
C ALA A 17 -22.33 -23.52 -15.89
N ALA A 18 -23.64 -23.22 -15.83
CA ALA A 18 -24.13 -21.96 -15.28
C ALA A 18 -23.81 -21.82 -13.77
N LEU A 19 -24.03 -22.88 -12.99
CA LEU A 19 -23.72 -22.89 -11.55
C LEU A 19 -22.22 -22.70 -11.29
N ALA A 20 -21.37 -23.40 -12.03
CA ALA A 20 -19.92 -23.26 -11.91
C ALA A 20 -19.45 -21.83 -12.21
N LEU A 21 -20.03 -21.19 -13.23
CA LEU A 21 -19.70 -19.82 -13.62
C LEU A 21 -20.11 -18.82 -12.53
N ILE A 22 -21.29 -18.99 -11.92
CA ILE A 22 -21.75 -18.14 -10.81
C ILE A 22 -20.80 -18.25 -9.62
N VAL A 23 -20.43 -19.47 -9.21
CA VAL A 23 -19.49 -19.67 -8.10
C VAL A 23 -18.15 -19.01 -8.39
N LEU A 24 -17.63 -19.15 -9.62
CA LEU A 24 -16.38 -18.52 -10.02
C LEU A 24 -16.45 -16.99 -9.91
N VAL A 25 -17.53 -16.38 -10.41
CA VAL A 25 -17.74 -14.92 -10.31
C VAL A 25 -17.77 -14.46 -8.85
N VAL A 26 -18.49 -15.18 -7.99
CA VAL A 26 -18.57 -14.85 -6.56
C VAL A 26 -17.20 -14.92 -5.89
N LEU A 27 -16.41 -15.96 -6.18
CA LEU A 27 -15.05 -16.08 -5.66
C LEU A 27 -14.19 -14.90 -6.11
N VAL A 28 -14.19 -14.56 -7.41
CA VAL A 28 -13.42 -13.43 -7.93
C VAL A 28 -13.81 -12.14 -7.21
N VAL A 29 -15.11 -11.84 -7.06
CA VAL A 29 -15.56 -10.62 -6.37
C VAL A 29 -15.08 -10.55 -4.92
N ILE A 30 -15.17 -11.66 -4.17
CA ILE A 30 -14.72 -11.70 -2.78
C ILE A 30 -13.20 -11.52 -2.69
N PHE A 31 -12.43 -12.25 -3.50
CA PHE A 31 -10.97 -12.16 -3.49
C PHE A 31 -10.49 -10.77 -3.92
N THR A 32 -11.10 -10.17 -4.95
CA THR A 32 -10.71 -8.84 -5.43
C THR A 32 -11.10 -7.75 -4.43
N GLY A 33 -12.27 -7.83 -3.81
CA GLY A 33 -12.72 -6.88 -2.79
C GLY A 33 -11.86 -6.90 -1.52
N ARG A 34 -11.36 -8.07 -1.13
CA ARG A 34 -10.44 -8.19 0.01
C ARG A 34 -9.09 -7.53 -0.27
N ILE A 35 -8.52 -7.73 -1.46
CA ILE A 35 -7.22 -7.13 -1.84
C ILE A 35 -7.26 -5.60 -1.79
N GLY A 36 -8.33 -4.98 -2.29
CA GLY A 36 -8.48 -3.50 -2.22
C GLY A 36 -8.57 -2.96 -0.79
N GLY A 37 -9.22 -3.69 0.12
CA GLY A 37 -9.32 -3.29 1.52
C GLY A 37 -8.01 -3.40 2.31
N PHE A 38 -7.12 -4.33 1.94
CA PHE A 38 -5.82 -4.47 2.59
C PHE A 38 -4.87 -3.30 2.27
N ASP A 39 -4.85 -2.83 1.02
CA ASP A 39 -4.01 -1.69 0.61
C ASP A 39 -4.41 -0.38 1.31
N GLU A 40 -5.73 -0.16 1.44
CA GLU A 40 -6.25 1.02 2.14
C GLU A 40 -5.95 0.99 3.66
N GLY A 41 -5.97 -0.20 4.27
CA GLY A 41 -5.59 -0.38 5.68
C GLY A 41 -4.12 -0.08 5.96
N LEU A 42 -3.23 -0.62 5.12
CA LEU A 42 -1.77 -0.42 5.22
C LEU A 42 -1.38 1.05 5.02
N THR A 43 -2.08 1.74 4.11
CA THR A 43 -1.89 3.17 3.87
C THR A 43 -2.33 3.99 5.07
N LYS A 44 -3.43 3.65 5.74
CA LYS A 44 -3.90 4.39 6.93
C LYS A 44 -2.92 4.26 8.10
N GLU A 45 -2.44 3.05 8.38
CA GLU A 45 -1.51 2.82 9.49
C GLU A 45 -0.19 3.56 9.32
N SER A 46 0.43 3.44 8.13
CA SER A 46 1.68 4.15 7.81
C SER A 46 1.54 5.67 7.86
N ASN A 47 0.38 6.21 7.45
CA ASN A 47 0.11 7.64 7.58
C ASN A 47 -0.05 8.09 9.03
N VAL A 48 -0.68 7.30 9.89
CA VAL A 48 -0.83 7.64 11.32
C VAL A 48 0.54 7.73 12.00
N GLU A 49 1.43 6.76 11.75
CA GLU A 49 2.79 6.81 12.29
C GLU A 49 3.60 7.98 11.71
N LEU A 50 3.48 8.24 10.40
CA LEU A 50 4.12 9.40 9.79
C LEU A 50 3.64 10.71 10.44
N VAL A 51 2.33 10.85 10.71
CA VAL A 51 1.78 12.04 11.36
C VAL A 51 2.32 12.20 12.78
N LYS A 52 2.51 11.12 13.54
CA LYS A 52 3.15 11.19 14.86
C LYS A 52 4.58 11.71 14.77
N LEU A 53 5.35 11.20 13.80
CA LEU A 53 6.74 11.62 13.58
C LEU A 53 6.82 13.07 13.09
N LYS A 54 5.86 13.51 12.27
CA LYS A 54 5.70 14.91 11.82
C LYS A 54 5.54 15.92 12.94
N ILE A 55 5.02 15.51 14.10
CA ILE A 55 4.93 16.41 15.27
C ILE A 55 6.32 16.85 15.73
N SER A 56 7.35 16.04 15.47
CA SER A 56 8.74 16.35 15.82
C SER A 56 9.44 17.21 14.76
N TYR A 57 8.75 17.60 13.68
CA TYR A 57 9.35 18.44 12.65
C TYR A 57 9.59 19.86 13.20
N GLY A 58 10.80 20.37 12.98
CA GLY A 58 11.10 21.79 13.11
C GLY A 58 10.97 22.52 11.77
N ASP A 59 11.56 23.72 11.70
CA ASP A 59 11.57 24.54 10.48
C ASP A 59 12.28 23.85 9.30
N CYS A 60 13.31 23.05 9.59
CA CYS A 60 13.95 22.15 8.62
C CYS A 60 13.54 20.70 8.87
N HIS A 61 12.99 20.05 7.85
CA HIS A 61 12.43 18.71 7.99
C HIS A 61 12.66 17.83 6.74
N PRO A 62 12.44 16.51 6.81
CA PRO A 62 12.58 15.63 5.65
C PRO A 62 11.65 15.99 4.48
N THR A 63 12.05 15.66 3.26
CA THR A 63 11.26 15.91 2.05
C THR A 63 10.10 14.91 1.90
N VAL A 64 9.12 15.26 1.07
CA VAL A 64 8.00 14.36 0.70
C VAL A 64 8.46 13.02 0.12
N THR A 65 9.66 12.98 -0.47
CA THR A 65 10.26 11.76 -0.99
C THR A 65 10.65 10.81 0.15
N GLU A 66 11.33 11.32 1.19
CA GLU A 66 11.69 10.52 2.36
C GLU A 66 10.44 10.07 3.15
N GLU A 67 9.42 10.93 3.25
CA GLU A 67 8.13 10.54 3.84
C GLU A 67 7.45 9.41 3.07
N THR A 68 7.54 9.45 1.74
CA THR A 68 6.97 8.40 0.89
C THR A 68 7.73 7.09 1.06
N LYS A 69 9.06 7.17 1.12
CA LYS A 69 9.92 6.02 1.39
C LYS A 69 9.62 5.39 2.75
N PHE A 70 9.45 6.20 3.81
CA PHE A 70 9.02 5.72 5.12
C PHE A 70 7.66 5.01 5.03
N ARG A 71 6.64 5.63 4.41
CA ARG A 71 5.32 5.01 4.30
C ARG A 71 5.37 3.68 3.59
N THR A 72 6.14 3.58 2.51
CA THR A 72 6.31 2.33 1.74
C THR A 72 7.07 1.28 2.55
N GLN A 73 8.15 1.62 3.24
CA GLN A 73 8.91 0.65 4.04
C GLN A 73 8.10 0.16 5.25
N TYR A 74 7.41 1.08 5.93
CA TYR A 74 6.53 0.75 7.05
C TYR A 74 5.34 -0.11 6.62
N SER A 75 4.72 0.18 5.46
CA SER A 75 3.59 -0.60 4.96
C SER A 75 3.98 -1.99 4.46
N LEU A 76 5.22 -2.15 4.00
CA LEU A 76 5.77 -3.45 3.57
C LEU A 76 6.27 -4.31 4.73
N GLY A 77 6.59 -3.71 5.88
CA GLY A 77 7.01 -4.42 7.09
C GLY A 77 5.94 -5.40 7.56
N GLN A 78 6.29 -6.70 7.60
CA GLN A 78 5.36 -7.76 7.99
C GLN A 78 5.41 -8.04 9.50
N SER A 79 6.53 -7.67 10.13
CA SER A 79 6.78 -7.82 11.56
C SER A 79 6.82 -6.47 12.28
N VAL A 80 6.65 -6.50 13.60
CA VAL A 80 6.74 -5.29 14.44
C VAL A 80 8.16 -4.74 14.39
N GLU A 81 9.15 -5.62 14.34
CA GLU A 81 10.56 -5.29 14.31
C GLU A 81 10.95 -4.52 13.04
N GLU A 82 10.45 -4.92 11.86
CA GLU A 82 10.69 -4.20 10.59
C GLU A 82 10.04 -2.81 10.58
N LYS A 83 8.86 -2.70 11.20
CA LYS A 83 8.15 -1.43 11.35
C LYS A 83 8.90 -0.49 12.29
N ASP A 84 9.37 -0.99 13.42
CA ASP A 84 10.18 -0.23 14.38
C ASP A 84 11.52 0.22 13.77
N GLN A 85 12.15 -0.63 12.96
CA GLN A 85 13.34 -0.25 12.19
C GLN A 85 13.04 0.89 11.22
N SER A 86 11.91 0.83 10.52
CA SER A 86 11.50 1.89 9.59
C SER A 86 11.26 3.21 10.33
N ILE A 87 10.65 3.16 11.51
CA ILE A 87 10.47 4.33 12.40
C ILE A 87 11.84 4.88 12.81
N ALA A 88 12.74 4.05 13.32
CA ALA A 88 14.06 4.49 13.78
C ALA A 88 14.89 5.13 12.66
N LEU A 89 14.86 4.55 11.46
CA LEU A 89 15.53 5.10 10.29
C LEU A 89 14.97 6.48 9.91
N PHE A 90 13.64 6.61 9.89
CA PHE A 90 13.02 7.90 9.57
C PHE A 90 13.27 8.94 10.66
N GLN A 91 13.29 8.53 11.93
CA GLN A 91 13.61 9.40 13.04
C GLN A 91 15.05 9.93 12.95
N SER A 92 16.01 9.09 12.57
CA SER A 92 17.37 9.54 12.27
C SER A 92 17.42 10.58 11.14
N GLU A 93 16.54 10.49 10.14
CA GLU A 93 16.44 11.48 9.07
C GLU A 93 15.84 12.80 9.55
N ILE A 94 14.84 12.73 10.44
CA ILE A 94 14.29 13.91 11.13
C ILE A 94 15.40 14.60 11.93
N ASP A 95 16.13 13.84 12.74
CA ASP A 95 17.22 14.36 13.56
C ASP A 95 18.29 15.02 12.68
N ARG A 96 18.65 14.38 11.56
CA ARG A 96 19.60 14.91 10.58
C ARG A 96 19.16 16.27 10.01
N CYS A 97 17.88 16.43 9.69
CA CYS A 97 17.34 17.69 9.19
C CYS A 97 17.19 18.74 10.30
N SER A 98 16.88 18.32 11.53
CA SER A 98 16.63 19.23 12.66
C SER A 98 17.86 20.02 13.12
N VAL A 99 19.07 19.59 12.73
CA VAL A 99 20.33 20.27 13.07
C VAL A 99 20.43 21.64 12.40
N PHE A 100 19.75 21.85 11.27
CA PHE A 100 19.83 23.11 10.52
C PHE A 100 18.84 24.13 11.07
N THR A 101 19.36 25.30 11.46
CA THR A 101 18.57 26.40 12.02
C THR A 101 18.30 27.52 11.02
N ASP A 102 18.83 27.41 9.80
CA ASP A 102 18.69 28.41 8.75
C ASP A 102 18.29 27.78 7.41
N SER A 103 17.53 28.56 6.62
CA SER A 103 16.96 28.08 5.36
C SER A 103 18.04 27.74 4.32
N ASP A 104 19.15 28.47 4.28
CA ASP A 104 20.20 28.27 3.28
C ASP A 104 20.92 26.92 3.51
N SER A 105 21.27 26.61 4.76
CA SER A 105 21.90 25.34 5.14
C SER A 105 20.94 24.16 4.98
N CYS A 106 19.65 24.36 5.29
CA CYS A 106 18.63 23.33 5.12
C CYS A 106 18.39 22.99 3.64
N ALA A 107 18.18 24.00 2.79
CA ALA A 107 17.88 23.84 1.37
C ALA A 107 19.06 23.31 0.54
N GLY A 108 20.29 23.44 1.05
CA GLY A 108 21.49 22.85 0.46
C GLY A 108 21.59 21.32 0.61
N THR A 109 20.66 20.69 1.33
CA THR A 109 20.67 19.24 1.60
C THR A 109 19.40 18.56 1.06
N SER A 110 19.23 17.25 1.35
CA SER A 110 17.99 16.51 1.05
C SER A 110 16.83 16.79 2.02
N CYS A 111 16.91 17.88 2.77
CA CYS A 111 15.87 18.39 3.68
C CYS A 111 15.10 19.55 3.02
N LYS A 112 13.94 19.87 3.58
CA LYS A 112 13.07 20.96 3.14
C LYS A 112 12.86 21.94 4.29
N TRP A 113 12.99 23.23 3.98
CA TRP A 113 12.61 24.32 4.86
C TRP A 113 11.12 24.65 4.70
N SER A 114 10.41 24.94 5.79
CA SER A 114 9.00 25.35 5.80
C SER A 114 8.76 26.72 6.44
#